data_AF-A0A954HIG7-F1
#
_entry.id   AF-A0A954HIG7-F1
#
_cell.length_a   1.000
_cell.length_b   1.000
_cell.length_c   1.000
_cell.angle_alpha   90.00
_cell.angle_beta   90.00
_cell.angle_gamma   90.00
#
_symmetry.space_group_name_H-M   'P 1'
#
loop_
_entity.id
_entity.type
_entity.pdbx_description
1 polymer ?
#
loop_
_entity_poly.entity_id
_entity_poly.type
_entity_poly.pdbx_seq_one_letter_code
_entity_poly.pdbx_strand_id
1 'polypeptide(L)'
;LVEKREEVSGAFETRRMQLVERRNQRAQALGTAADRILKGIQSRISSLGSISDIHGYFASDLMVDKVCDIVRQLKELDDTVKADDIESRLKSLREDTVRQLKDKQELFEDGENVLRFGKHRFSVNTQVLDLTTVRRDEQLFLHLTGTEFYERLVDESLNDTRDVWDMDVVSENRSVYRAEYLAFRLLQSQVANRISDSDKSTDALAAVQQFMATRYTEAYTKGVHDHDAALLFDAVRTIHRNAGLLRHPSPVRALGRYVWEHRLDEPTRQSLESIYAGLGEVGKHFQDSEFNGTHRAKLTAVLAGALRVELEEGGSLAEVLDINVESVEAASGYLFDELTSLDRTTRKQQFMVGHAAFQLCSEFREYVHNHGIEKQYADSIKRVAADVDATLELNISWLQGFMRQTSKSDASANIAEAALLLMEKSVDQRRVLSIATSQELSGLIGTHPKVLEGGKYALNYHEFMQRLGHFTRRTVPMFEQYHRVKSQLVDDARSAMKLSEFQPRVLSTFVRNKLIDEVYLPLVGDNLAKQIGTA
;
A
#
# COMPACT_ATOMS: atom_id res chain seq x y z
N LEU A 1 31.31 -63.63 34.05
CA LEU A 1 30.18 -64.30 33.35
C LEU A 1 28.85 -63.62 33.66
N VAL A 2 28.57 -63.25 34.91
CA VAL A 2 27.34 -62.52 35.32
C VAL A 2 27.28 -61.12 34.72
N GLU A 3 28.35 -60.34 34.82
CA GLU A 3 28.47 -58.97 34.24
C GLU A 3 28.19 -58.93 32.73
N LYS A 4 28.79 -59.85 31.94
CA LYS A 4 28.51 -59.97 30.50
C LYS A 4 27.07 -60.36 30.19
N ARG A 5 26.37 -61.04 31.11
CA ARG A 5 24.96 -61.44 30.93
C ARG A 5 24.03 -60.27 31.23
N GLU A 6 24.36 -59.45 32.21
CA GLU A 6 23.64 -58.20 32.54
C GLU A 6 23.83 -57.15 31.45
N GLU A 7 25.05 -56.97 30.93
CA GLU A 7 25.33 -56.05 29.82
C GLU A 7 24.57 -56.44 28.55
N VAL A 8 24.53 -57.74 28.23
CA VAL A 8 23.76 -58.27 27.09
C VAL A 8 22.25 -58.13 27.31
N SER A 9 21.73 -58.43 28.50
CA SER A 9 20.30 -58.22 28.81
C SER A 9 19.91 -56.74 28.74
N GLY A 10 20.73 -55.83 29.26
CA GLY A 10 20.50 -54.38 29.18
C GLY A 10 20.50 -53.87 27.74
N ALA A 11 21.37 -54.41 26.87
CA ALA A 11 21.37 -54.11 25.44
C ALA A 11 20.09 -54.62 24.74
N PHE A 12 19.59 -55.80 25.11
CA PHE A 12 18.33 -56.34 24.59
C PHE A 12 17.10 -55.55 25.06
N GLU A 13 17.04 -55.14 26.33
CA GLU A 13 15.96 -54.30 26.84
C GLU A 13 15.95 -52.92 26.19
N THR A 14 17.12 -52.30 26.03
CA THR A 14 17.27 -51.03 25.31
C THR A 14 16.82 -51.18 23.85
N ARG A 15 17.21 -52.27 23.18
CA ARG A 15 16.79 -52.54 21.80
C ARG A 15 15.29 -52.79 21.69
N ARG A 16 14.69 -53.50 22.65
CA ARG A 16 13.25 -53.72 22.75
C ARG A 16 12.50 -52.40 22.94
N MET A 17 12.97 -51.55 23.85
CA MET A 17 12.39 -50.23 24.10
C MET A 17 12.44 -49.35 22.85
N GLN A 18 13.59 -49.29 22.15
CA GLN A 18 13.74 -48.57 20.89
C GLN A 18 12.84 -49.09 19.76
N LEU A 19 12.54 -50.39 19.74
CA LEU A 19 11.64 -50.99 18.75
C LEU A 19 10.17 -50.65 19.05
N VAL A 20 9.77 -50.70 20.32
CA VAL A 20 8.43 -50.28 20.78
C VAL A 20 8.21 -48.79 20.52
N GLU A 21 9.20 -47.95 20.82
CA GLU A 21 9.11 -46.51 20.57
C GLU A 21 8.97 -46.19 19.07
N ARG A 22 9.78 -46.82 18.21
CA ARG A 22 9.66 -46.68 16.75
C ARG A 22 8.30 -47.15 16.23
N ARG A 23 7.77 -48.25 16.78
CA ARG A 23 6.43 -48.75 16.44
C ARG A 23 5.34 -47.74 16.81
N ASN A 24 5.40 -47.18 18.02
CA ASN A 24 4.46 -46.18 18.50
C ASN A 24 4.54 -44.86 17.71
N GLN A 25 5.75 -44.39 17.39
CA GLN A 25 5.94 -43.19 16.56
C GLN A 25 5.36 -43.38 15.16
N ARG A 26 5.57 -44.56 14.55
CA ARG A 26 4.98 -44.89 13.25
C ARG A 26 3.46 -44.93 13.30
N ALA A 27 2.87 -45.57 14.32
CA ALA A 27 1.43 -45.61 14.51
C ALA A 27 0.83 -44.20 14.74
N GLN A 28 1.53 -43.32 15.46
CA GLN A 28 1.11 -41.94 15.66
C GLN A 28 1.12 -41.11 14.36
N ALA A 29 2.17 -41.26 13.54
CA ALA A 29 2.28 -40.59 12.25
C ALA A 29 1.15 -41.04 11.30
N LEU A 30 0.85 -42.34 11.29
CA LEU A 30 -0.27 -42.91 10.53
C LEU A 30 -1.63 -42.36 10.98
N GLY A 31 -1.87 -42.27 12.29
CA GLY A 31 -3.11 -41.68 12.83
C GLY A 31 -3.28 -40.21 12.44
N THR A 32 -2.21 -39.41 12.55
CA THR A 32 -2.25 -37.98 12.15
C THR A 32 -2.49 -37.82 10.65
N ALA A 33 -1.95 -38.72 9.82
CA ALA A 33 -2.21 -38.74 8.39
C ALA A 33 -3.67 -39.09 8.09
N ALA A 34 -4.23 -40.11 8.75
CA ALA A 34 -5.64 -40.48 8.61
C ALA A 34 -6.57 -39.33 9.00
N ASP A 35 -6.29 -38.60 10.08
CA ASP A 35 -7.10 -37.44 10.49
C ASP A 35 -7.18 -36.35 9.42
N ARG A 36 -6.05 -36.06 8.75
CA ARG A 36 -6.02 -35.08 7.66
C ARG A 36 -6.81 -35.57 6.45
N ILE A 37 -6.69 -36.86 6.11
CA ILE A 37 -7.41 -37.44 4.98
C ILE A 37 -8.91 -37.50 5.25
N LEU A 38 -9.33 -37.88 6.47
CA LEU A 38 -10.74 -37.89 6.88
C LEU A 38 -11.38 -36.50 6.78
N LYS A 39 -10.67 -35.44 7.16
CA LYS A 39 -11.13 -34.05 6.95
C LYS A 39 -11.29 -33.71 5.47
N GLY A 40 -10.36 -34.16 4.63
CA GLY A 40 -10.46 -34.01 3.16
C GLY A 40 -11.66 -34.75 2.58
N ILE A 41 -11.87 -36.00 3.00
CA ILE A 41 -13.05 -36.81 2.63
C ILE A 41 -14.33 -36.09 3.03
N GLN A 42 -14.44 -35.60 4.27
CA GLN A 42 -15.61 -34.87 4.76
C GLN A 42 -15.94 -33.63 3.90
N SER A 43 -14.94 -32.85 3.51
CA SER A 43 -15.13 -31.68 2.64
C SER A 43 -15.55 -32.05 1.22
N ARG A 44 -15.17 -33.23 0.73
CA ARG A 44 -15.47 -33.67 -0.64
C ARG A 44 -16.89 -34.24 -0.73
N ILE A 45 -17.26 -35.09 0.22
CA ILE A 45 -18.57 -35.76 0.24
C ILE A 45 -19.74 -34.80 0.51
N SER A 46 -19.50 -33.67 1.20
CA SER A 46 -20.52 -32.64 1.44
C SER A 46 -20.99 -31.92 0.17
N SER A 47 -20.23 -32.01 -0.92
CA SER A 47 -20.58 -31.41 -2.22
C SER A 47 -21.28 -32.37 -3.20
N LEU A 48 -21.40 -33.66 -2.84
CA LEU A 48 -21.99 -34.68 -3.72
C LEU A 48 -23.52 -34.62 -3.67
N GLY A 49 -24.15 -34.60 -4.85
CA GLY A 49 -25.60 -34.39 -4.99
C GLY A 49 -26.45 -35.67 -5.03
N SER A 50 -25.85 -36.85 -5.13
CA SER A 50 -26.60 -38.12 -5.19
C SER A 50 -26.01 -39.22 -4.31
N ILE A 51 -26.88 -40.13 -3.85
CA ILE A 51 -26.48 -41.30 -3.07
C ILE A 51 -25.55 -42.20 -3.89
N SER A 52 -25.79 -42.30 -5.21
CA SER A 52 -24.94 -43.06 -6.12
C SER A 52 -23.52 -42.50 -6.16
N ASP A 53 -23.38 -41.17 -6.20
CA ASP A 53 -22.06 -40.52 -6.21
C ASP A 53 -21.33 -40.69 -4.88
N ILE A 54 -22.04 -40.61 -3.76
CA ILE A 54 -21.46 -40.89 -2.44
C ILE A 54 -20.97 -42.34 -2.37
N HIS A 55 -21.80 -43.31 -2.78
CA HIS A 55 -21.38 -44.71 -2.79
C HIS A 55 -20.22 -44.98 -3.77
N GLY A 56 -20.24 -44.35 -4.94
CA GLY A 56 -19.14 -44.42 -5.92
C GLY A 56 -17.84 -43.86 -5.36
N TYR A 57 -17.89 -42.71 -4.68
CA TYR A 57 -16.73 -42.11 -4.02
C TYR A 57 -16.14 -43.04 -2.95
N PHE A 58 -16.97 -43.58 -2.06
CA PHE A 58 -16.49 -44.51 -1.02
C PHE A 58 -16.00 -45.85 -1.57
N ALA A 59 -16.40 -46.23 -2.79
CA ALA A 59 -16.00 -47.49 -3.42
C ALA A 59 -14.73 -47.38 -4.28
N SER A 60 -14.35 -46.18 -4.72
CA SER A 60 -13.32 -46.02 -5.77
C SER A 60 -12.35 -44.85 -5.58
N ASP A 61 -12.54 -43.98 -4.59
CA ASP A 61 -11.67 -42.83 -4.40
C ASP A 61 -10.36 -43.19 -3.67
N LEU A 62 -9.26 -42.67 -4.20
CA LEU A 62 -7.91 -42.91 -3.68
C LEU A 62 -7.72 -42.45 -2.23
N MET A 63 -8.43 -41.41 -1.77
CA MET A 63 -8.37 -40.96 -0.39
C MET A 63 -8.99 -41.98 0.55
N VAL A 64 -10.09 -42.61 0.15
CA VAL A 64 -10.78 -43.64 0.95
C VAL A 64 -9.92 -44.90 1.02
N ASP A 65 -9.37 -45.33 -0.12
CA ASP A 65 -8.43 -46.46 -0.17
C ASP A 65 -7.22 -46.23 0.73
N LYS A 66 -6.66 -45.02 0.71
CA LYS A 66 -5.52 -44.66 1.56
C LYS A 66 -5.84 -44.70 3.05
N VAL A 67 -7.06 -44.35 3.46
CA VAL A 67 -7.50 -44.51 4.86
C VAL A 67 -7.61 -45.98 5.23
N CYS A 68 -8.21 -46.81 4.36
CA CYS A 68 -8.28 -48.26 4.55
C CYS A 68 -6.89 -48.90 4.66
N ASP A 69 -5.93 -48.43 3.85
CA ASP A 69 -4.52 -48.85 3.93
C ASP A 69 -3.86 -48.45 5.24
N ILE A 70 -4.14 -47.25 5.75
CA ILE A 70 -3.65 -46.82 7.06
C ILE A 70 -4.22 -47.70 8.18
N VAL A 71 -5.52 -48.04 8.12
CA VAL A 71 -6.16 -48.96 9.08
C VAL A 71 -5.47 -50.33 9.05
N ARG A 72 -5.18 -50.87 7.86
CA ARG A 72 -4.43 -52.14 7.71
C ARG A 72 -3.02 -52.04 8.30
N GLN A 73 -2.30 -50.96 8.02
CA GLN A 73 -0.95 -50.74 8.57
C GLN A 73 -0.95 -50.59 10.10
N LEU A 74 -1.98 -49.98 10.68
CA LEU A 74 -2.12 -49.88 12.14
C LEU A 74 -2.40 -51.24 12.78
N LYS A 75 -3.23 -52.09 12.14
CA LYS A 75 -3.46 -53.48 12.55
C LYS A 75 -2.17 -54.31 12.47
N GLU A 76 -1.35 -54.13 11.44
CA GLU A 76 -0.02 -54.77 11.30
C GLU A 76 0.99 -54.31 12.37
N LEU A 77 0.79 -53.14 12.97
CA LEU A 77 1.64 -52.60 14.05
C LEU A 77 1.11 -52.94 15.46
N ASP A 78 0.07 -53.77 15.58
CA ASP A 78 -0.66 -54.09 16.82
C ASP A 78 -1.32 -52.88 17.51
N ASP A 79 -1.53 -51.75 16.82
CA ASP A 79 -2.27 -50.58 17.37
C ASP A 79 -3.74 -50.66 16.95
N THR A 80 -4.46 -51.66 17.49
CA THR A 80 -5.85 -51.97 17.13
C THR A 80 -6.83 -50.88 17.54
N VAL A 81 -6.58 -50.19 18.66
CA VAL A 81 -7.47 -49.12 19.16
C VAL A 81 -7.58 -47.97 18.16
N LYS A 82 -6.45 -47.50 17.61
CA LYS A 82 -6.48 -46.44 16.59
C LYS A 82 -7.05 -46.91 15.26
N ALA A 83 -6.78 -48.15 14.88
CA ALA A 83 -7.33 -48.73 13.68
C ALA A 83 -8.87 -48.75 13.72
N ASP A 84 -9.44 -49.19 14.84
CA ASP A 84 -10.89 -49.28 15.05
C ASP A 84 -11.55 -47.89 15.12
N ASP A 85 -10.90 -46.89 15.74
CA ASP A 85 -11.39 -45.51 15.77
C ASP A 85 -11.49 -44.90 14.35
N ILE A 86 -10.43 -45.03 13.56
CA ILE A 86 -10.40 -44.51 12.17
C ILE A 86 -11.44 -45.22 11.30
N GLU A 87 -11.56 -46.54 11.44
CA GLU A 87 -12.54 -47.34 10.70
C GLU A 87 -13.99 -46.94 11.06
N SER A 88 -14.26 -46.76 12.36
CA SER A 88 -15.56 -46.28 12.86
C SER A 88 -15.90 -44.89 12.31
N ARG A 89 -14.95 -43.95 12.35
CA ARG A 89 -15.14 -42.58 11.84
C ARG A 89 -15.40 -42.54 10.33
N LEU A 90 -14.70 -43.36 9.56
CA LEU A 90 -14.93 -43.46 8.11
C LEU A 90 -16.34 -43.99 7.80
N LYS A 91 -16.79 -45.00 8.56
CA LYS A 91 -18.14 -45.56 8.43
C LYS A 91 -19.22 -44.53 8.79
N SER A 92 -19.07 -43.85 9.92
CA SER A 92 -20.00 -42.80 10.37
C SER A 92 -20.09 -41.67 9.35
N LEU A 93 -18.97 -41.19 8.79
CA LEU A 93 -18.97 -40.17 7.73
C LEU A 93 -19.83 -40.57 6.53
N ARG A 94 -19.73 -41.83 6.10
CA ARG A 94 -20.55 -42.35 4.99
C ARG A 94 -22.04 -42.35 5.33
N GLU A 95 -22.39 -42.92 6.48
CA GLU A 95 -23.79 -43.08 6.90
C GLU A 95 -24.45 -41.72 7.17
N ASP A 96 -23.74 -40.80 7.80
CA ASP A 96 -24.23 -39.45 8.10
C ASP A 96 -24.40 -38.62 6.83
N THR A 97 -23.49 -38.73 5.86
CA THR A 97 -23.61 -37.98 4.58
C THR A 97 -24.79 -38.47 3.75
N VAL A 98 -25.00 -39.80 3.67
CA VAL A 98 -26.18 -40.36 2.98
C VAL A 98 -27.48 -39.93 3.68
N ARG A 99 -27.49 -39.90 5.01
CA ARG A 99 -28.64 -39.45 5.79
C ARG A 99 -28.94 -37.97 5.55
N GLN A 100 -27.94 -37.10 5.65
CA GLN A 100 -28.08 -35.66 5.42
C GLN A 100 -28.55 -35.33 4.00
N LEU A 101 -28.05 -36.06 2.99
CA LEU A 101 -28.48 -35.86 1.61
C LEU A 101 -29.94 -36.24 1.40
N LYS A 102 -30.40 -37.37 1.97
CA LYS A 102 -31.81 -37.78 1.91
C LYS A 102 -32.71 -36.75 2.59
N ASP A 103 -32.34 -36.33 3.80
CA ASP A 103 -33.09 -35.31 4.54
C ASP A 103 -33.19 -34.02 3.72
N LYS A 104 -32.10 -33.56 3.10
CA LYS A 104 -32.08 -32.38 2.21
C LYS A 104 -33.00 -32.56 1.00
N GLN A 105 -32.92 -33.69 0.29
CA GLN A 105 -33.75 -33.96 -0.90
C GLN A 105 -35.24 -34.06 -0.57
N GLU A 106 -35.61 -34.55 0.60
CA GLU A 106 -37.02 -34.65 1.02
C GLU A 106 -37.60 -33.34 1.56
N LEU A 107 -36.74 -32.38 1.96
CA LEU A 107 -37.14 -31.08 2.50
C LEU A 107 -37.34 -30.03 1.39
N PHE A 108 -36.47 -30.05 0.38
CA PHE A 108 -36.49 -29.07 -0.71
C PHE A 108 -37.35 -29.55 -1.90
N GLU A 109 -38.24 -28.67 -2.39
CA GLU A 109 -38.91 -28.81 -3.69
C GLU A 109 -38.23 -27.89 -4.71
N ASP A 110 -38.13 -28.31 -5.98
CA ASP A 110 -37.65 -27.50 -7.11
C ASP A 110 -36.30 -26.76 -6.92
N GLY A 111 -35.27 -27.46 -6.42
CA GLY A 111 -33.89 -26.97 -6.43
C GLY A 111 -33.59 -25.92 -5.36
N GLU A 112 -33.26 -26.39 -4.15
CA GLU A 112 -32.67 -25.68 -2.98
C GLU A 112 -33.29 -24.36 -2.49
N ASN A 113 -34.33 -23.84 -3.14
CA ASN A 113 -34.87 -22.51 -2.87
C ASN A 113 -36.26 -22.53 -2.23
N VAL A 114 -36.94 -23.68 -2.20
CA VAL A 114 -38.27 -23.82 -1.60
C VAL A 114 -38.30 -24.99 -0.63
N LEU A 115 -38.70 -24.73 0.61
CA LEU A 115 -38.99 -25.77 1.61
C LEU A 115 -40.49 -26.03 1.69
N ARG A 116 -40.87 -27.30 1.79
CA ARG A 116 -42.26 -27.69 2.03
C ARG A 116 -42.45 -28.17 3.47
N PHE A 117 -43.30 -27.47 4.22
CA PHE A 117 -43.81 -27.94 5.52
C PHE A 117 -45.32 -28.20 5.43
N GLY A 118 -45.69 -29.49 5.40
CA GLY A 118 -47.07 -29.90 5.15
C GLY A 118 -47.55 -29.44 3.77
N LYS A 119 -48.63 -28.64 3.73
CA LYS A 119 -49.21 -28.08 2.49
C LYS A 119 -48.61 -26.72 2.08
N HIS A 120 -47.77 -26.13 2.94
CA HIS A 120 -47.24 -24.78 2.75
C HIS A 120 -45.83 -24.82 2.19
N ARG A 121 -45.55 -23.89 1.27
CA ARG A 121 -44.23 -23.70 0.65
C ARG A 121 -43.61 -22.40 1.16
N PHE A 122 -42.32 -22.43 1.42
CA PHE A 122 -41.57 -21.28 1.93
C PHE A 122 -40.32 -21.07 1.09
N SER A 123 -40.11 -19.84 0.62
CA SER A 123 -38.86 -19.46 -0.03
C SER A 123 -37.73 -19.42 0.99
N VAL A 124 -36.58 -19.98 0.62
CA VAL A 124 -35.38 -20.02 1.46
C VAL A 124 -34.30 -19.14 0.87
N ASN A 125 -33.74 -18.27 1.71
CA ASN A 125 -32.51 -17.59 1.38
C ASN A 125 -31.32 -18.46 1.84
N THR A 126 -30.50 -18.90 0.89
CA THR A 126 -29.28 -19.69 1.15
C THR A 126 -28.03 -18.83 1.33
N GLN A 127 -28.15 -17.50 1.25
CA GLN A 127 -27.05 -16.59 1.55
C GLN A 127 -26.59 -16.79 2.99
N VAL A 128 -25.28 -16.84 3.17
CA VAL A 128 -24.68 -16.89 4.50
C VAL A 128 -25.01 -15.59 5.22
N LEU A 129 -25.64 -15.71 6.40
CA LEU A 129 -25.90 -14.58 7.28
C LEU A 129 -24.56 -14.05 7.81
N ASP A 130 -24.15 -12.89 7.32
CA ASP A 130 -22.92 -12.21 7.70
C ASP A 130 -23.11 -10.69 7.68
N LEU A 131 -22.26 -10.01 8.43
CA LEU A 131 -22.26 -8.55 8.52
C LEU A 131 -21.25 -7.98 7.54
N THR A 132 -21.71 -7.09 6.68
CA THR A 132 -20.90 -6.42 5.66
C THR A 132 -21.09 -4.92 5.77
N THR A 133 -20.30 -4.17 5.02
CA THR A 133 -20.46 -2.71 4.89
C THR A 133 -20.93 -2.36 3.49
N VAL A 134 -21.90 -1.47 3.37
CA VAL A 134 -22.34 -0.89 2.10
C VAL A 134 -22.24 0.62 2.16
N ARG A 135 -22.00 1.26 1.01
CA ARG A 135 -22.02 2.71 0.90
C ARG A 135 -23.34 3.19 0.33
N ARG A 136 -23.98 4.17 0.98
CA ARG A 136 -25.22 4.82 0.54
C ARG A 136 -25.12 6.30 0.87
N ASP A 137 -25.48 7.17 -0.08
CA ASP A 137 -25.49 8.63 0.12
C ASP A 137 -24.20 9.18 0.77
N GLU A 138 -23.04 8.75 0.25
CA GLU A 138 -21.72 9.15 0.76
C GLU A 138 -21.43 8.74 2.23
N GLN A 139 -22.17 7.77 2.77
CA GLN A 139 -22.03 7.25 4.13
C GLN A 139 -21.86 5.73 4.11
N LEU A 140 -21.21 5.19 5.14
CA LEU A 140 -21.05 3.76 5.33
C LEU A 140 -22.14 3.23 6.27
N PHE A 141 -22.73 2.12 5.87
CA PHE A 141 -23.73 1.38 6.64
C PHE A 141 -23.25 -0.04 6.88
N LEU A 142 -23.47 -0.55 8.08
CA LEU A 142 -23.52 -1.99 8.34
C LEU A 142 -24.76 -2.56 7.65
N HIS A 143 -24.59 -3.72 7.04
CA HIS A 143 -25.66 -4.46 6.40
C HIS A 143 -25.54 -5.93 6.74
N LEU A 144 -26.62 -6.49 7.28
CA LEU A 144 -26.75 -7.91 7.52
C LEU A 144 -27.31 -8.57 6.26
N THR A 145 -26.49 -9.41 5.62
CA THR A 145 -26.83 -10.06 4.35
C THR A 145 -28.15 -10.84 4.44
N GLY A 146 -28.96 -10.75 3.39
CA GLY A 146 -30.25 -11.45 3.34
C GLY A 146 -31.38 -10.83 4.17
N THR A 147 -31.17 -9.63 4.73
CA THR A 147 -32.19 -8.88 5.49
C THR A 147 -32.30 -7.45 4.97
N GLU A 148 -33.30 -6.68 5.41
CA GLU A 148 -33.36 -5.22 5.16
C GLU A 148 -32.65 -4.39 6.25
N PHE A 149 -31.82 -5.03 7.07
CA PHE A 149 -31.12 -4.33 8.14
C PHE A 149 -30.00 -3.45 7.57
N TYR A 150 -30.09 -2.15 7.88
CA TYR A 150 -29.06 -1.16 7.62
C TYR A 150 -28.89 -0.28 8.85
N GLU A 151 -27.65 -0.16 9.32
CA GLU A 151 -27.30 0.72 10.43
C GLU A 151 -26.12 1.59 10.02
N ARG A 152 -26.23 2.90 10.19
CA ARG A 152 -25.15 3.81 9.83
C ARG A 152 -23.93 3.58 10.73
N LEU A 153 -22.76 3.42 10.14
CA LEU A 153 -21.50 3.45 10.88
C LEU A 153 -21.16 4.88 11.26
N VAL A 154 -21.17 5.16 12.57
CA VAL A 154 -20.80 6.46 13.13
C VAL A 154 -19.57 6.25 14.01
N ASP A 155 -18.42 6.61 13.47
CA ASP A 155 -17.14 6.57 14.19
C ASP A 155 -16.27 7.73 13.70
N GLU A 156 -15.67 8.48 14.63
CA GLU A 156 -14.85 9.66 14.33
C GLU A 156 -13.62 9.26 13.52
N SER A 157 -12.92 8.20 13.94
CA SER A 157 -11.70 7.72 13.28
C SER A 157 -11.96 7.14 11.89
N LEU A 158 -13.17 6.63 11.63
CA LEU A 158 -13.62 6.23 10.29
C LEU A 158 -13.91 7.45 9.42
N ASN A 159 -14.58 8.48 9.95
CA ASN A 159 -14.91 9.70 9.22
C ASN A 159 -13.66 10.50 8.82
N ASP A 160 -12.60 10.46 9.63
CA ASP A 160 -11.29 11.08 9.29
C ASP A 160 -10.64 10.45 8.04
N THR A 161 -11.10 9.28 7.62
CA THR A 161 -10.58 8.57 6.44
C THR A 161 -11.47 8.72 5.20
N ARG A 162 -12.41 9.66 5.18
CA ARG A 162 -13.41 9.81 4.10
C ARG A 162 -12.79 9.93 2.70
N ASP A 163 -11.65 10.60 2.58
CA ASP A 163 -10.96 10.86 1.32
C ASP A 163 -10.48 9.59 0.59
N VAL A 164 -10.38 8.45 1.30
CA VAL A 164 -9.96 7.16 0.71
C VAL A 164 -11.09 6.15 0.57
N TRP A 165 -12.34 6.49 0.90
CA TRP A 165 -13.46 5.54 0.82
C TRP A 165 -13.80 5.09 -0.61
N ASP A 166 -13.40 5.88 -1.61
CA ASP A 166 -13.53 5.58 -3.05
C ASP A 166 -12.35 4.79 -3.63
N MET A 167 -11.32 4.51 -2.81
CA MET A 167 -10.18 3.73 -3.28
C MET A 167 -10.48 2.24 -3.15
N ASP A 168 -10.27 1.50 -4.24
CA ASP A 168 -10.38 0.03 -4.23
C ASP A 168 -9.08 -0.64 -3.77
N VAL A 169 -7.94 0.01 -4.01
CA VAL A 169 -6.60 -0.55 -3.78
C VAL A 169 -5.65 0.52 -3.22
N VAL A 170 -4.69 0.10 -2.40
CA VAL A 170 -3.74 1.01 -1.73
C VAL A 170 -2.77 1.73 -2.70
N SER A 171 -2.62 1.19 -3.90
CA SER A 171 -1.63 1.61 -4.90
C SER A 171 -2.19 2.53 -6.00
N GLU A 172 -3.49 2.87 -5.96
CA GLU A 172 -4.15 3.64 -7.01
C GLU A 172 -5.21 4.59 -6.47
N ASN A 173 -5.29 5.79 -7.03
CA ASN A 173 -6.47 6.64 -6.97
C ASN A 173 -6.57 7.45 -8.27
N ARG A 174 -7.55 8.34 -8.41
CA ARG A 174 -7.73 9.16 -9.63
C ARG A 174 -6.48 9.93 -10.11
N SER A 175 -5.56 10.24 -9.19
CA SER A 175 -4.36 11.03 -9.45
C SER A 175 -3.07 10.21 -9.52
N VAL A 176 -3.07 8.99 -8.99
CA VAL A 176 -1.89 8.13 -8.84
C VAL A 176 -2.17 6.78 -9.48
N TYR A 177 -1.40 6.47 -10.52
CA TYR A 177 -1.50 5.19 -11.21
C TYR A 177 -0.68 4.11 -10.49
N ARG A 178 -1.14 2.84 -10.50
CA ARG A 178 -0.41 1.69 -9.94
C ARG A 178 1.03 1.60 -10.42
N ALA A 179 1.26 1.75 -11.72
CA ALA A 179 2.61 1.63 -12.28
C ALA A 179 3.54 2.77 -11.82
N GLU A 180 3.00 3.99 -11.65
CA GLU A 180 3.75 5.11 -11.08
C GLU A 180 4.15 4.82 -9.63
N TYR A 181 3.18 4.37 -8.83
CA TYR A 181 3.43 4.02 -7.44
C TYR A 181 4.47 2.90 -7.32
N LEU A 182 4.39 1.87 -8.15
CA LEU A 182 5.36 0.78 -8.20
C LEU A 182 6.78 1.27 -8.53
N ALA A 183 6.91 2.09 -9.58
CA ALA A 183 8.18 2.67 -9.99
C ALA A 183 8.78 3.57 -8.91
N PHE A 184 7.96 4.37 -8.24
CA PHE A 184 8.39 5.24 -7.14
C PHE A 184 8.84 4.46 -5.90
N ARG A 185 8.07 3.45 -5.48
CA ARG A 185 8.46 2.57 -4.37
C ARG A 185 9.74 1.80 -4.67
N LEU A 186 9.93 1.39 -5.93
CA LEU A 186 11.18 0.77 -6.37
C LEU A 186 12.35 1.75 -6.29
N LEU A 187 12.19 2.99 -6.77
CA LEU A 187 13.21 4.05 -6.71
C LEU A 187 13.66 4.35 -5.27
N GLN A 188 12.74 4.30 -4.31
CA GLN A 188 13.05 4.51 -2.88
C GLN A 188 13.70 3.29 -2.21
N SER A 189 13.66 2.13 -2.85
CA SER A 189 14.16 0.90 -2.27
C SER A 189 15.68 0.75 -2.44
N GLN A 190 16.32 -0.01 -1.56
CA GLN A 190 17.73 -0.38 -1.71
C GLN A 190 18.00 -1.24 -2.96
N VAL A 191 16.96 -1.81 -3.58
CA VAL A 191 17.07 -2.60 -4.81
C VAL A 191 17.44 -1.69 -5.99
N ALA A 192 16.97 -0.44 -6.01
CA ALA A 192 17.32 0.51 -7.06
C ALA A 192 18.83 0.75 -7.17
N ASN A 193 19.55 0.71 -6.03
CA ASN A 193 21.00 0.91 -5.99
C ASN A 193 21.81 -0.28 -6.51
N ARG A 194 21.18 -1.45 -6.71
CA ARG A 194 21.84 -2.67 -7.21
C ARG A 194 21.75 -2.82 -8.73
N ILE A 195 20.94 -2.00 -9.39
CA ILE A 195 20.76 -2.05 -10.85
C ILE A 195 21.90 -1.25 -11.49
N SER A 196 22.81 -1.94 -12.17
CA SER A 196 23.99 -1.35 -12.84
C SER A 196 23.60 -0.35 -13.93
N ASP A 197 24.48 0.61 -14.21
CA ASP A 197 24.35 1.60 -15.29
C ASP A 197 24.53 1.01 -16.69
N SER A 198 25.09 -0.19 -16.79
CA SER A 198 25.39 -0.86 -18.06
C SER A 198 24.21 -1.56 -18.71
N ASP A 199 23.11 -1.75 -17.98
CA ASP A 199 22.13 -2.76 -18.35
C ASP A 199 20.84 -2.21 -18.96
N LYS A 200 20.44 -2.89 -20.05
CA LYS A 200 19.29 -2.59 -20.92
C LYS A 200 17.96 -2.66 -20.16
N SER A 201 16.90 -2.13 -20.78
CA SER A 201 15.48 -2.20 -20.36
C SER A 201 15.00 -3.58 -19.85
N THR A 202 15.64 -4.68 -20.25
CA THR A 202 15.33 -6.04 -19.79
C THR A 202 15.59 -6.24 -18.29
N ASP A 203 16.57 -5.56 -17.71
CA ASP A 203 16.94 -5.72 -16.30
C ASP A 203 16.05 -4.88 -15.38
N ALA A 204 15.61 -3.72 -15.86
CA ALA A 204 14.60 -2.90 -15.17
C ALA A 204 13.28 -3.66 -15.04
N LEU A 205 12.80 -4.30 -16.12
CA LEU A 205 11.59 -5.11 -16.08
C LEU A 205 11.71 -6.28 -15.11
N ALA A 206 12.84 -7.01 -15.13
CA ALA A 206 13.07 -8.12 -14.21
C ALA A 206 13.08 -7.66 -12.74
N ALA A 207 13.74 -6.53 -12.45
CA ALA A 207 13.76 -5.93 -11.12
C ALA A 207 12.36 -5.49 -10.65
N VAL A 208 11.59 -4.85 -11.53
CA VAL A 208 10.20 -4.47 -11.27
C VAL A 208 9.35 -5.71 -11.01
N GLN A 209 9.46 -6.77 -11.81
CA GLN A 209 8.70 -8.00 -11.63
C GLN A 209 9.03 -8.68 -10.30
N GLN A 210 10.31 -8.74 -9.92
CA GLN A 210 10.73 -9.27 -8.62
C GLN A 210 10.18 -8.42 -7.46
N PHE A 211 10.23 -7.09 -7.59
CA PHE A 211 9.73 -6.18 -6.57
C PHE A 211 8.20 -6.26 -6.42
N MET A 212 7.48 -6.35 -7.55
CA MET A 212 6.03 -6.52 -7.63
C MET A 212 5.55 -7.83 -7.02
N ALA A 213 6.31 -8.93 -7.17
CA ALA A 213 5.88 -10.27 -6.78
C ALA A 213 5.56 -10.42 -5.27
N THR A 214 6.09 -9.55 -4.41
CA THR A 214 5.83 -9.60 -2.96
C THR A 214 4.65 -8.73 -2.51
N ARG A 215 4.00 -8.01 -3.46
CA ARG A 215 3.06 -6.91 -3.19
C ARG A 215 1.63 -7.24 -3.61
N TYR A 216 1.12 -8.36 -3.10
CA TYR A 216 -0.21 -8.87 -3.48
C TYR A 216 -1.36 -7.91 -3.12
N THR A 217 -1.23 -7.16 -2.03
CA THR A 217 -2.22 -6.17 -1.57
C THR A 217 -2.31 -4.93 -2.46
N GLU A 218 -1.31 -4.71 -3.32
CA GLU A 218 -1.22 -3.57 -4.22
C GLU A 218 -1.83 -3.86 -5.61
N ALA A 219 -2.44 -5.05 -5.79
CA ALA A 219 -3.29 -5.41 -6.94
C ALA A 219 -2.67 -5.14 -8.33
N TYR A 220 -1.42 -5.58 -8.52
CA TYR A 220 -0.73 -5.43 -9.79
C TYR A 220 -1.11 -6.49 -10.83
N THR A 221 -1.12 -6.11 -12.10
CA THR A 221 -1.43 -6.98 -13.24
C THR A 221 -0.15 -7.15 -14.06
N LYS A 222 0.37 -8.38 -14.09
CA LYS A 222 1.56 -8.74 -14.86
C LYS A 222 1.29 -8.56 -16.36
N GLY A 223 2.27 -8.01 -17.09
CA GLY A 223 2.18 -7.61 -18.49
C GLY A 223 1.66 -6.19 -18.71
N VAL A 224 1.08 -5.54 -17.69
CA VAL A 224 0.59 -4.16 -17.78
C VAL A 224 1.36 -3.28 -16.80
N HIS A 225 1.21 -3.53 -15.50
CA HIS A 225 1.77 -2.67 -14.46
C HIS A 225 3.28 -2.78 -14.33
N ASP A 226 3.85 -3.97 -14.53
CA ASP A 226 5.30 -4.19 -14.55
C ASP A 226 5.97 -3.57 -15.77
N HIS A 227 5.35 -3.69 -16.96
CA HIS A 227 5.82 -3.05 -18.19
C HIS A 227 5.83 -1.52 -18.07
N ASP A 228 4.70 -0.93 -17.70
CA ASP A 228 4.57 0.52 -17.55
C ASP A 228 5.50 1.06 -16.44
N ALA A 229 5.61 0.33 -15.32
CA ALA A 229 6.47 0.73 -14.21
C ALA A 229 7.96 0.66 -14.59
N ALA A 230 8.37 -0.28 -15.45
CA ALA A 230 9.74 -0.34 -15.94
C ALA A 230 10.10 0.89 -16.80
N LEU A 231 9.20 1.29 -17.71
CA LEU A 231 9.38 2.51 -18.52
C LEU A 231 9.48 3.77 -17.65
N LEU A 232 8.57 3.89 -16.67
CA LEU A 232 8.55 5.02 -15.74
C LEU A 232 9.79 5.01 -14.84
N PHE A 233 10.16 3.85 -14.31
CA PHE A 233 11.33 3.71 -13.43
C PHE A 233 12.62 4.10 -14.14
N ASP A 234 12.84 3.64 -15.38
CA ASP A 234 14.04 3.99 -16.13
C ASP A 234 14.13 5.49 -16.42
N ALA A 235 13.03 6.11 -16.83
CA ALA A 235 12.96 7.55 -17.08
C ALA A 235 13.22 8.36 -15.80
N VAL A 236 12.50 8.06 -14.72
CA VAL A 236 12.63 8.77 -13.44
C VAL A 236 14.01 8.57 -12.82
N ARG A 237 14.56 7.34 -12.85
CA ARG A 237 15.90 7.04 -12.35
C ARG A 237 16.98 7.82 -13.12
N THR A 238 16.86 7.88 -14.44
CA THR A 238 17.80 8.62 -15.30
C THR A 238 17.79 10.10 -14.94
N ILE A 239 16.61 10.71 -14.81
CA ILE A 239 16.48 12.11 -14.37
C ILE A 239 17.03 12.27 -12.95
N HIS A 240 16.67 11.38 -12.02
CA HIS A 240 17.08 11.44 -10.61
C HIS A 240 18.61 11.46 -10.44
N ARG A 241 19.32 10.62 -11.21
CA ARG A 241 20.79 10.52 -11.14
C ARG A 241 21.47 11.72 -11.78
N ASN A 242 20.95 12.18 -12.92
CA ASN A 242 21.58 13.26 -13.68
C ASN A 242 21.29 14.63 -13.08
N ALA A 243 20.07 14.86 -12.57
CA ALA A 243 19.60 16.17 -12.13
C ALA A 243 20.45 16.80 -11.00
N GLY A 244 21.20 16.00 -10.23
CA GLY A 244 21.96 16.52 -9.09
C GLY A 244 21.05 17.29 -8.13
N LEU A 245 21.41 18.52 -7.79
CA LEU A 245 20.58 19.38 -6.93
C LEU A 245 19.34 19.96 -7.65
N LEU A 246 19.26 19.88 -8.99
CA LEU A 246 18.05 20.25 -9.74
C LEU A 246 16.89 19.27 -9.50
N ARG A 247 17.11 18.14 -8.80
CA ARG A 247 16.03 17.28 -8.30
C ARG A 247 15.09 18.00 -7.34
N HIS A 248 15.58 19.06 -6.67
CA HIS A 248 14.76 19.94 -5.85
C HIS A 248 14.09 20.98 -6.74
N PRO A 249 12.77 21.23 -6.63
CA PRO A 249 12.07 22.24 -7.44
C PRO A 249 12.65 23.65 -7.27
N SER A 250 12.50 24.52 -8.27
CA SER A 250 12.99 25.91 -8.21
C SER A 250 12.49 26.71 -6.99
N PRO A 251 11.20 26.66 -6.59
CA PRO A 251 10.72 27.35 -5.39
C PRO A 251 11.42 26.88 -4.11
N VAL A 252 11.66 25.57 -3.99
CA VAL A 252 12.35 24.96 -2.85
C VAL A 252 13.81 25.43 -2.77
N ARG A 253 14.50 25.48 -3.91
CA ARG A 253 15.87 25.98 -3.98
C ARG A 253 15.94 27.46 -3.62
N ALA A 254 15.02 28.25 -4.17
CA ALA A 254 14.92 29.69 -3.90
C ALA A 254 14.69 29.95 -2.41
N LEU A 255 13.73 29.27 -1.77
CA LEU A 255 13.45 29.44 -0.35
C LEU A 255 14.66 29.10 0.52
N GLY A 256 15.28 27.93 0.30
CA GLY A 256 16.45 27.50 1.08
C GLY A 256 17.64 28.45 0.92
N ARG A 257 17.84 28.95 -0.30
CA ARG A 257 18.88 29.94 -0.60
C ARG A 257 18.60 31.30 0.03
N TYR A 258 17.38 31.80 -0.09
CA TYR A 258 16.96 33.08 0.46
C TYR A 258 17.14 33.11 1.98
N VAL A 259 16.65 32.08 2.69
CA VAL A 259 16.84 31.98 4.14
C VAL A 259 18.31 31.96 4.49
N TRP A 260 19.12 31.15 3.79
CA TRP A 260 20.55 31.09 4.01
C TRP A 260 21.22 32.46 3.83
N GLU A 261 21.06 33.10 2.67
CA GLU A 261 21.81 34.32 2.33
C GLU A 261 21.31 35.56 3.08
N HIS A 262 20.05 35.61 3.49
CA HIS A 262 19.41 36.85 3.96
C HIS A 262 18.75 36.79 5.34
N ARG A 263 18.39 35.60 5.84
CA ARG A 263 17.75 35.46 7.16
C ARG A 263 18.68 34.90 8.23
N LEU A 264 19.71 34.15 7.84
CA LEU A 264 20.71 33.62 8.78
C LEU A 264 21.88 34.59 8.97
N ASP A 265 22.21 34.83 10.24
CA ASP A 265 23.38 35.60 10.62
C ASP A 265 24.70 34.89 10.25
N GLU A 266 25.74 35.68 10.05
CA GLU A 266 27.05 35.20 9.59
C GLU A 266 27.66 34.11 10.51
N PRO A 267 27.63 34.23 11.85
CA PRO A 267 28.13 33.18 12.75
C PRO A 267 27.40 31.84 12.57
N THR A 268 26.06 31.87 12.45
CA THR A 268 25.27 30.66 12.22
C THR A 268 25.62 30.01 10.89
N ARG A 269 25.73 30.80 9.81
CA ARG A 269 26.14 30.29 8.50
C ARG A 269 27.51 29.62 8.52
N GLN A 270 28.52 30.26 9.12
CA GLN A 270 29.88 29.70 9.19
C GLN A 270 29.94 28.39 9.98
N SER A 271 29.20 28.31 11.09
CA SER A 271 29.07 27.10 11.90
C SER A 271 28.44 25.96 11.11
N LEU A 272 27.29 26.22 10.47
CA LEU A 272 26.58 25.23 9.66
C LEU A 272 27.42 24.79 8.46
N GLU A 273 28.08 25.72 7.78
CA GLU A 273 28.94 25.40 6.63
C GLU A 273 30.11 24.49 7.04
N SER A 274 30.75 24.76 8.17
CA SER A 274 31.82 23.91 8.71
C SER A 274 31.33 22.51 9.05
N ILE A 275 30.17 22.41 9.71
CA ILE A 275 29.55 21.13 10.08
C ILE A 275 29.21 20.34 8.81
N TYR A 276 28.42 20.91 7.90
CA TYR A 276 27.91 20.20 6.73
C TYR A 276 28.99 19.89 5.69
N ALA A 277 30.04 20.70 5.57
CA ALA A 277 31.22 20.33 4.78
C ALA A 277 31.88 19.06 5.36
N GLY A 278 32.05 18.99 6.69
CA GLY A 278 32.54 17.79 7.37
C GLY A 278 31.62 16.58 7.17
N LEU A 279 30.31 16.77 7.18
CA LEU A 279 29.35 15.69 6.92
C LEU A 279 29.37 15.21 5.47
N GLY A 280 29.62 16.10 4.52
CA GLY A 280 29.87 15.74 3.13
C GLY A 280 31.05 14.76 3.00
N GLU A 281 32.13 14.97 3.77
CA GLU A 281 33.27 14.04 3.83
C GLU A 281 32.91 12.70 4.48
N VAL A 282 32.17 12.72 5.60
CA VAL A 282 31.69 11.49 6.27
C VAL A 282 30.86 10.64 5.31
N GLY A 283 29.96 11.27 4.55
CA GLY A 283 29.09 10.60 3.58
C GLY A 283 29.83 9.88 2.44
N LYS A 284 31.09 10.22 2.17
CA LYS A 284 31.93 9.50 1.18
C LYS A 284 32.34 8.12 1.66
N HIS A 285 32.51 7.97 2.97
CA HIS A 285 33.04 6.75 3.57
C HIS A 285 31.96 5.90 4.21
N PHE A 286 30.84 6.52 4.61
CA PHE A 286 29.77 5.86 5.35
C PHE A 286 28.41 6.22 4.75
N GLN A 287 27.67 5.21 4.26
CA GLN A 287 26.31 5.36 3.73
C GLN A 287 25.25 5.27 4.84
N ASP A 288 25.46 5.99 5.95
CA ASP A 288 24.52 5.95 7.07
C ASP A 288 23.37 6.94 6.87
N SER A 289 22.16 6.42 6.69
CA SER A 289 20.94 7.22 6.47
C SER A 289 20.40 7.87 7.74
N GLU A 290 20.65 7.28 8.92
CA GLU A 290 20.05 7.74 10.18
C GLU A 290 20.69 9.07 10.64
N PHE A 291 22.01 9.16 10.46
CA PHE A 291 22.77 10.37 10.73
C PHE A 291 22.30 11.56 9.88
N ASN A 292 22.04 11.32 8.59
CA ASN A 292 21.54 12.35 7.67
C ASN A 292 20.14 12.83 8.06
N GLY A 293 19.27 11.95 8.56
CA GLY A 293 17.93 12.30 9.02
C GLY A 293 17.94 13.30 10.18
N THR A 294 18.76 13.04 11.20
CA THR A 294 18.88 13.92 12.37
C THR A 294 19.36 15.32 11.99
N HIS A 295 20.32 15.40 11.08
CA HIS A 295 20.88 16.68 10.63
C HIS A 295 19.92 17.47 9.74
N ARG A 296 19.13 16.80 8.88
CA ARG A 296 18.04 17.44 8.13
C ARG A 296 16.98 18.01 9.07
N ALA A 297 16.61 17.30 10.14
CA ALA A 297 15.66 17.79 11.13
C ALA A 297 16.19 19.03 11.87
N LYS A 298 17.48 19.05 12.24
CA LYS A 298 18.13 20.24 12.82
C LYS A 298 18.08 21.44 11.87
N LEU A 299 18.38 21.24 10.60
CA LEU A 299 18.33 22.31 9.61
C LEU A 299 16.90 22.82 9.39
N THR A 300 15.92 21.91 9.43
CA THR A 300 14.49 22.26 9.38
C THR A 300 14.11 23.17 10.55
N ALA A 301 14.54 22.85 11.77
CA ALA A 301 14.29 23.70 12.94
C ALA A 301 14.94 25.09 12.82
N VAL A 302 16.15 25.16 12.26
CA VAL A 302 16.83 26.45 11.99
C VAL A 302 16.06 27.29 10.98
N LEU A 303 15.65 26.71 9.85
CA LEU A 303 14.89 27.42 8.82
C LEU A 303 13.50 27.84 9.33
N ALA A 304 12.80 26.97 10.06
CA ALA A 304 11.52 27.29 10.68
C ALA A 304 11.63 28.45 11.68
N GLY A 305 12.70 28.47 12.49
CA GLY A 305 12.97 29.59 13.40
C GLY A 305 13.22 30.91 12.67
N ALA A 306 13.93 30.86 11.54
CA ALA A 306 14.19 32.03 10.69
C ALA A 306 12.95 32.52 9.93
N LEU A 307 11.95 31.65 9.74
CA LEU A 307 10.69 31.93 9.04
C LEU A 307 9.47 31.92 9.98
N ARG A 308 9.69 32.16 11.29
CA ARG A 308 8.63 32.03 12.30
C ARG A 308 7.45 32.96 12.02
N VAL A 309 7.72 34.20 11.60
CA VAL A 309 6.68 35.19 11.31
C VAL A 309 5.83 34.75 10.11
N GLU A 310 6.46 34.21 9.08
CA GLU A 310 5.78 33.71 7.89
C GLU A 310 4.91 32.49 8.20
N LEU A 311 5.40 31.58 9.04
CA LEU A 311 4.70 30.35 9.43
C LEU A 311 3.55 30.58 10.42
N GLU A 312 3.72 31.46 11.41
CA GLU A 312 2.77 31.63 12.51
C GLU A 312 1.79 32.80 12.29
N GLU A 313 2.26 33.89 11.67
CA GLU A 313 1.52 35.15 11.57
C GLU A 313 1.12 35.52 10.13
N GLY A 314 1.59 34.75 9.12
CA GLY A 314 1.29 35.01 7.72
C GLY A 314 1.99 36.26 7.18
N GLY A 315 3.28 36.42 7.45
CA GLY A 315 4.12 37.51 6.97
C GLY A 315 4.08 37.74 5.44
N SER A 316 4.57 38.89 4.97
CA SER A 316 4.41 39.33 3.56
C SER A 316 4.95 38.35 2.50
N LEU A 317 5.96 37.55 2.86
CA LEU A 317 6.54 36.55 1.95
C LEU A 317 5.83 35.19 1.99
N ALA A 318 4.92 34.95 2.93
CA ALA A 318 4.29 33.65 3.11
C ALA A 318 3.52 33.20 1.85
N GLU A 319 2.70 34.08 1.28
CA GLU A 319 1.98 33.81 0.03
C GLU A 319 2.91 33.83 -1.18
N VAL A 320 3.86 34.78 -1.20
CA VAL A 320 4.75 35.03 -2.35
C VAL A 320 5.70 33.86 -2.63
N LEU A 321 6.18 33.18 -1.59
CA LEU A 321 7.09 32.05 -1.68
C LEU A 321 6.44 30.70 -1.32
N ASP A 322 5.12 30.67 -1.08
CA ASP A 322 4.39 29.48 -0.61
C ASP A 322 5.05 28.85 0.63
N ILE A 323 5.26 29.68 1.66
CA ILE A 323 5.93 29.25 2.90
C ILE A 323 4.91 28.51 3.77
N ASN A 324 5.16 27.23 3.97
CA ASN A 324 4.41 26.33 4.82
C ASN A 324 5.37 25.29 5.41
N VAL A 325 4.87 24.44 6.30
CA VAL A 325 5.71 23.44 6.99
C VAL A 325 6.38 22.51 5.97
N GLU A 326 5.64 22.05 4.96
CA GLU A 326 6.15 21.16 3.93
C GLU A 326 7.23 21.82 3.04
N SER A 327 7.07 23.10 2.69
CA SER A 327 8.05 23.82 1.87
C SER A 327 9.33 24.13 2.64
N VAL A 328 9.24 24.38 3.95
CA VAL A 328 10.40 24.52 4.84
C VAL A 328 11.16 23.20 5.00
N GLU A 329 10.46 22.08 5.16
CA GLU A 329 11.08 20.75 5.18
C GLU A 329 11.76 20.42 3.84
N ALA A 330 11.14 20.76 2.71
CA ALA A 330 11.74 20.58 1.40
C ALA A 330 12.99 21.47 1.22
N ALA A 331 12.91 22.74 1.64
CA ALA A 331 14.01 23.70 1.53
C ALA A 331 15.19 23.33 2.41
N SER A 332 14.94 22.81 3.62
CA SER A 332 15.99 22.26 4.49
C SER A 332 16.63 21.02 3.86
N GLY A 333 15.84 20.16 3.22
CA GLY A 333 16.34 19.01 2.49
C GLY A 333 17.26 19.39 1.33
N TYR A 334 16.88 20.42 0.56
CA TYR A 334 17.72 21.01 -0.47
C TYR A 334 19.00 21.62 0.11
N LEU A 335 18.89 22.46 1.13
CA LEU A 335 20.02 23.18 1.70
C LEU A 335 21.02 22.20 2.33
N PHE A 336 20.56 21.13 2.97
CA PHE A 336 21.43 20.05 3.43
C PHE A 336 22.22 19.42 2.28
N ASP A 337 21.56 19.09 1.17
CA ASP A 337 22.22 18.51 -0.01
C ASP A 337 23.21 19.50 -0.65
N GLU A 338 22.87 20.78 -0.73
CA GLU A 338 23.76 21.82 -1.27
C GLU A 338 25.01 21.98 -0.39
N LEU A 339 24.84 22.06 0.93
CA LEU A 339 25.93 22.27 1.89
C LEU A 339 26.84 21.05 2.05
N THR A 340 26.32 19.84 1.83
CA THR A 340 27.09 18.59 1.84
C THR A 340 27.67 18.24 0.46
N SER A 341 27.28 18.96 -0.61
CA SER A 341 27.76 18.67 -1.97
C SER A 341 29.24 19.02 -2.16
N LEU A 342 29.98 18.11 -2.79
CA LEU A 342 31.38 18.33 -3.18
C LEU A 342 31.52 19.52 -4.13
N ASP A 343 30.56 19.67 -5.05
CA ASP A 343 30.54 20.76 -6.01
C ASP A 343 30.50 22.13 -5.32
N ARG A 344 30.01 22.24 -4.09
CA ARG A 344 29.99 23.53 -3.38
C ARG A 344 31.41 24.02 -3.07
N THR A 345 32.31 23.12 -2.69
CA THR A 345 33.72 23.46 -2.43
C THR A 345 34.43 23.94 -3.69
N THR A 346 34.17 23.32 -4.84
CA THR A 346 34.76 23.70 -6.12
C THR A 346 34.14 24.98 -6.70
N ARG A 347 32.87 25.26 -6.40
CA ARG A 347 32.12 26.48 -6.78
C ARG A 347 32.35 27.68 -5.86
N LYS A 348 33.37 27.67 -5.00
CA LYS A 348 33.66 28.76 -4.04
C LYS A 348 32.43 29.15 -3.20
N GLN A 349 31.70 28.17 -2.68
CA GLN A 349 30.54 28.35 -1.79
C GLN A 349 29.33 29.04 -2.44
N GLN A 350 29.28 29.11 -3.77
CA GLN A 350 28.15 29.70 -4.48
C GLN A 350 27.09 28.66 -4.83
N PHE A 351 25.82 29.05 -4.71
CA PHE A 351 24.67 28.19 -4.98
C PHE A 351 24.50 27.85 -6.46
N MET A 352 23.95 26.65 -6.72
CA MET A 352 23.56 26.21 -8.05
C MET A 352 22.38 27.05 -8.56
N VAL A 353 22.31 27.23 -9.88
CA VAL A 353 21.21 27.95 -10.51
C VAL A 353 20.61 27.08 -11.61
N GLY A 354 19.28 26.96 -11.63
CA GLY A 354 18.58 26.32 -12.73
C GLY A 354 18.62 27.17 -14.01
N HIS A 355 18.85 26.54 -15.16
CA HIS A 355 18.89 27.24 -16.45
C HIS A 355 17.62 28.05 -16.74
N ALA A 356 16.43 27.51 -16.43
CA ALA A 356 15.17 28.20 -16.65
C ALA A 356 15.04 29.50 -15.84
N ALA A 357 15.49 29.50 -14.57
CA ALA A 357 15.50 30.71 -13.74
C ALA A 357 16.54 31.73 -14.23
N PHE A 358 17.73 31.26 -14.63
CA PHE A 358 18.75 32.11 -15.23
C PHE A 358 18.29 32.76 -16.53
N GLN A 359 17.62 32.00 -17.39
CA GLN A 359 17.04 32.48 -18.64
C GLN A 359 15.95 33.52 -18.37
N LEU A 360 15.01 33.25 -17.45
CA LEU A 360 13.96 34.20 -17.08
C LEU A 360 14.54 35.54 -16.57
N CYS A 361 15.57 35.48 -15.72
CA CYS A 361 16.29 36.66 -15.24
C CYS A 361 16.98 37.43 -16.37
N SER A 362 17.63 36.72 -17.30
CA SER A 362 18.34 37.31 -18.44
C SER A 362 17.37 37.99 -19.41
N GLU A 363 16.27 37.32 -19.75
CA GLU A 363 15.21 37.85 -20.61
C GLU A 363 14.52 39.07 -19.99
N PHE A 364 14.31 39.08 -18.67
CA PHE A 364 13.79 40.25 -17.97
C PHE A 364 14.76 41.44 -18.06
N ARG A 365 16.06 41.22 -17.83
CA ARG A 365 17.07 42.29 -17.95
C ARG A 365 17.11 42.86 -19.37
N GLU A 366 17.04 42.00 -20.38
CA GLU A 366 16.96 42.41 -21.78
C GLU A 366 15.66 43.18 -22.07
N TYR A 367 14.53 42.73 -21.53
CA TYR A 367 13.26 43.44 -21.66
C TYR A 367 13.31 44.85 -21.07
N VAL A 368 13.80 44.98 -19.84
CA VAL A 368 13.96 46.28 -19.16
C VAL A 368 14.87 47.20 -19.97
N HIS A 369 15.94 46.65 -20.57
CA HIS A 369 16.86 47.38 -21.44
C HIS A 369 16.19 47.86 -22.74
N ASN A 370 15.57 46.95 -23.48
CA ASN A 370 14.95 47.23 -24.76
C ASN A 370 13.76 48.20 -24.65
N HIS A 371 13.12 48.28 -23.48
CA HIS A 371 12.02 49.21 -23.22
C HIS A 371 12.45 50.52 -22.54
N GLY A 372 13.75 50.71 -22.27
CA GLY A 372 14.28 51.94 -21.68
C GLY A 372 13.78 52.23 -20.26
N ILE A 373 13.47 51.18 -19.48
CA ILE A 373 12.91 51.30 -18.12
C ILE A 373 13.91 50.92 -17.01
N GLU A 374 15.21 50.82 -17.32
CA GLU A 374 16.26 50.41 -16.39
C GLU A 374 16.37 51.34 -15.19
N LYS A 375 16.23 52.65 -15.42
CA LYS A 375 16.30 53.64 -14.35
C LYS A 375 15.10 53.51 -13.42
N GLN A 376 13.90 53.33 -13.95
CA GLN A 376 12.67 53.15 -13.18
C GLN A 376 12.73 51.88 -12.33
N TYR A 377 13.20 50.78 -12.93
CA TYR A 377 13.44 49.53 -12.22
C TYR A 377 14.48 49.73 -11.10
N ALA A 378 15.68 50.23 -11.41
CA ALA A 378 16.75 50.44 -10.44
C ALA A 378 16.34 51.40 -9.30
N ASP A 379 15.66 52.50 -9.62
CA ASP A 379 15.15 53.46 -8.64
C ASP A 379 14.08 52.83 -7.75
N SER A 380 13.22 51.94 -8.29
CA SER A 380 12.22 51.22 -7.50
C SER A 380 12.86 50.25 -6.49
N ILE A 381 13.86 49.48 -6.92
CA ILE A 381 14.60 48.56 -6.04
C ILE A 381 15.40 49.33 -4.99
N LYS A 382 16.02 50.45 -5.36
CA LYS A 382 16.79 51.30 -4.43
C LYS A 382 15.94 51.84 -3.27
N ARG A 383 14.64 52.09 -3.48
CA ARG A 383 13.73 52.57 -2.41
C ARG A 383 13.49 51.53 -1.32
N VAL A 384 13.55 50.25 -1.67
CA VAL A 384 13.31 49.14 -0.75
C VAL A 384 14.58 48.42 -0.31
N ALA A 385 15.76 48.84 -0.79
CA ALA A 385 17.03 48.13 -0.59
C ALA A 385 17.48 47.93 0.88
N ALA A 386 16.89 48.66 1.84
CA ALA A 386 17.14 48.46 3.27
C ALA A 386 16.38 47.28 3.86
N ASP A 387 15.30 46.86 3.20
CA ASP A 387 14.45 45.73 3.55
C ASP A 387 14.59 44.65 2.47
N VAL A 388 15.23 43.54 2.85
CA VAL A 388 15.54 42.46 1.91
C VAL A 388 14.27 41.74 1.46
N ASP A 389 13.24 41.71 2.30
CA ASP A 389 11.98 41.03 2.04
C ASP A 389 11.19 41.82 1.01
N ALA A 390 11.07 43.13 1.23
CA ALA A 390 10.46 44.06 0.29
C ALA A 390 11.23 44.09 -1.04
N THR A 391 12.57 43.95 -1.02
CA THR A 391 13.39 43.86 -2.23
C THR A 391 13.07 42.61 -3.05
N LEU A 392 12.95 41.45 -2.40
CA LEU A 392 12.58 40.21 -3.07
C LEU A 392 11.15 40.26 -3.62
N GLU A 393 10.19 40.69 -2.80
CA GLU A 393 8.79 40.83 -3.17
C GLU A 393 8.61 41.77 -4.39
N LEU A 394 9.34 42.88 -4.42
CA LEU A 394 9.30 43.82 -5.53
C LEU A 394 9.92 43.22 -6.81
N ASN A 395 11.03 42.48 -6.70
CA ASN A 395 11.60 41.76 -7.85
C ASN A 395 10.65 40.70 -8.40
N ILE A 396 9.95 39.97 -7.53
CA ILE A 396 8.91 39.02 -7.94
C ILE A 396 7.77 39.74 -8.66
N SER A 397 7.32 40.88 -8.13
CA SER A 397 6.27 41.71 -8.76
C SER A 397 6.65 42.19 -10.15
N TRP A 398 7.90 42.65 -10.34
CA TRP A 398 8.43 43.03 -11.65
C TRP A 398 8.45 41.86 -12.63
N LEU A 399 8.93 40.69 -12.20
CA LEU A 399 8.96 39.49 -13.02
C LEU A 399 7.55 39.00 -13.40
N GLN A 400 6.60 39.02 -12.46
CA GLN A 400 5.20 38.69 -12.74
C GLN A 400 4.58 39.67 -13.76
N GLY A 401 4.85 40.97 -13.64
CA GLY A 401 4.44 41.98 -14.61
C GLY A 401 5.00 41.69 -16.01
N PHE A 402 6.30 41.42 -16.09
CA PHE A 402 6.99 41.04 -17.33
C PHE A 402 6.40 39.77 -17.96
N MET A 403 6.15 38.74 -17.16
CA MET A 403 5.60 37.47 -17.65
C MET A 403 4.17 37.61 -18.16
N ARG A 404 3.33 38.43 -17.50
CA ARG A 404 1.98 38.76 -18.00
C ARG A 404 2.06 39.48 -19.35
N GLN A 405 2.99 40.42 -19.50
CA GLN A 405 3.15 41.17 -20.74
C GLN A 405 3.68 40.31 -21.90
N THR A 406 4.52 39.32 -21.60
CA THR A 406 5.16 38.44 -22.60
C THR A 406 4.46 37.10 -22.80
N SER A 407 3.32 36.87 -22.13
CA SER A 407 2.55 35.61 -22.17
C SER A 407 3.38 34.37 -21.80
N LYS A 408 4.31 34.49 -20.84
CA LYS A 408 5.19 33.40 -20.38
C LYS A 408 4.68 32.72 -19.11
N SER A 409 3.41 32.29 -19.08
CA SER A 409 2.81 31.65 -17.89
C SER A 409 3.58 30.42 -17.39
N ASP A 410 4.18 29.67 -18.32
CA ASP A 410 4.79 28.37 -18.05
C ASP A 410 6.10 28.45 -17.26
N ALA A 411 6.68 29.64 -17.13
CA ALA A 411 7.89 29.88 -16.35
C ALA A 411 7.63 30.27 -14.88
N SER A 412 6.37 30.25 -14.43
CA SER A 412 5.96 30.70 -13.09
C SER A 412 6.68 30.00 -11.94
N ALA A 413 6.96 28.70 -12.07
CA ALA A 413 7.70 27.94 -11.09
C ALA A 413 9.13 28.45 -10.84
N ASN A 414 9.72 29.23 -11.76
CA ASN A 414 11.10 29.72 -11.67
C ASN A 414 11.21 31.18 -11.18
N ILE A 415 10.09 31.85 -10.88
CA ILE A 415 10.06 33.28 -10.53
C ILE A 415 10.89 33.57 -9.29
N ALA A 416 10.71 32.79 -8.22
CA ALA A 416 11.39 33.03 -6.94
C ALA A 416 12.91 32.95 -7.08
N GLU A 417 13.41 31.94 -7.80
CA GLU A 417 14.85 31.79 -8.05
C GLU A 417 15.37 32.90 -8.97
N ALA A 418 14.63 33.26 -10.02
CA ALA A 418 15.00 34.37 -10.91
C ALA A 418 15.05 35.71 -10.17
N ALA A 419 14.12 35.96 -9.22
CA ALA A 419 14.10 37.16 -8.40
C ALA A 419 15.34 37.27 -7.50
N LEU A 420 15.80 36.15 -6.91
CA LEU A 420 17.05 36.11 -6.16
C LEU A 420 18.27 36.42 -7.04
N LEU A 421 18.28 35.91 -8.28
CA LEU A 421 19.35 36.25 -9.25
C LEU A 421 19.37 37.74 -9.62
N LEU A 422 18.24 38.44 -9.56
CA LEU A 422 18.18 39.89 -9.77
C LEU A 422 18.79 40.68 -8.60
N MET A 423 18.80 40.12 -7.39
CA MET A 423 19.45 40.70 -6.22
C MET A 423 20.98 40.52 -6.26
N GLU A 424 21.49 39.56 -7.04
CA GLU A 424 22.92 39.36 -7.24
C GLU A 424 23.53 40.40 -8.19
N LYS A 425 24.74 40.87 -7.85
CA LYS A 425 25.53 41.75 -8.74
C LYS A 425 26.00 41.05 -10.01
N SER A 426 26.30 39.75 -9.94
CA SER A 426 26.78 38.96 -11.07
C SER A 426 26.58 37.47 -10.80
N VAL A 427 26.08 36.74 -11.80
CA VAL A 427 25.92 35.29 -11.74
C VAL A 427 27.09 34.63 -12.47
N ASP A 428 27.78 33.69 -11.81
CA ASP A 428 28.82 32.87 -12.47
C ASP A 428 28.12 31.81 -13.33
N GLN A 429 28.27 31.91 -14.65
CA GLN A 429 27.62 31.02 -15.61
C GLN A 429 27.99 29.55 -15.42
N ARG A 430 29.14 29.25 -14.81
CA ARG A 430 29.56 27.87 -14.50
C ARG A 430 28.66 27.18 -13.47
N ARG A 431 27.80 27.93 -12.78
CA ARG A 431 26.83 27.42 -11.79
C ARG A 431 25.47 27.12 -12.38
N VAL A 432 25.24 27.48 -13.64
CA VAL A 432 23.96 27.31 -14.33
C VAL A 432 23.92 25.89 -14.88
N LEU A 433 23.03 25.06 -14.34
CA LEU A 433 22.81 23.70 -14.83
C LEU A 433 21.58 23.64 -15.71
N SER A 434 21.71 22.97 -16.86
CA SER A 434 20.62 22.69 -17.78
C SER A 434 20.43 21.18 -17.89
N ILE A 435 19.40 20.67 -17.22
CA ILE A 435 19.02 19.26 -17.23
C ILE A 435 17.52 19.20 -17.43
N ALA A 436 17.08 18.42 -18.42
CA ALA A 436 15.66 18.20 -18.66
C ALA A 436 15.06 17.39 -17.50
N THR A 437 14.07 17.96 -16.82
CA THR A 437 13.31 17.30 -15.75
C THR A 437 11.92 16.88 -16.21
N SER A 438 11.66 16.94 -17.51
CA SER A 438 10.42 16.48 -18.12
C SER A 438 10.70 15.69 -19.39
N GLN A 439 9.88 14.67 -19.65
CA GLN A 439 10.02 13.75 -20.78
C GLN A 439 8.66 13.19 -21.19
N GLU A 440 8.39 13.08 -22.49
CA GLU A 440 7.24 12.31 -22.99
C GLU A 440 7.66 10.84 -23.14
N LEU A 441 6.96 9.94 -22.46
CA LEU A 441 7.10 8.50 -22.59
C LEU A 441 6.00 7.97 -23.50
N SER A 442 6.28 6.86 -24.18
CA SER A 442 5.35 6.19 -25.08
C SER A 442 5.38 4.69 -24.86
N GLY A 443 4.31 4.01 -25.26
CA GLY A 443 4.20 2.56 -25.13
C GLY A 443 3.70 2.07 -23.77
N LEU A 444 3.04 2.93 -23.00
CA LEU A 444 2.30 2.52 -21.80
C LEU A 444 1.00 1.80 -22.22
N ILE A 445 0.60 0.81 -21.42
CA ILE A 445 -0.52 -0.09 -21.70
C ILE A 445 -1.72 0.20 -20.79
N GLY A 446 -1.47 0.78 -19.61
CA GLY A 446 -2.47 1.09 -18.60
C GLY A 446 -3.66 1.93 -19.10
N THR A 447 -4.81 1.72 -18.48
CA THR A 447 -6.06 2.46 -18.77
C THR A 447 -6.32 3.61 -17.80
N HIS A 448 -5.33 3.99 -17.00
CA HIS A 448 -5.47 5.05 -15.99
C HIS A 448 -5.51 6.44 -16.65
N PRO A 449 -6.24 7.44 -16.13
CA PRO A 449 -6.30 8.80 -16.70
C PRO A 449 -4.96 9.53 -16.89
N LYS A 450 -3.89 9.07 -16.23
CA LYS A 450 -2.51 9.58 -16.42
C LYS A 450 -1.85 9.05 -17.69
N VAL A 451 -2.33 7.93 -18.22
CA VAL A 451 -1.93 7.40 -19.52
C VAL A 451 -2.83 8.04 -20.57
N LEU A 452 -2.24 8.92 -21.37
CA LEU A 452 -2.91 9.64 -22.45
C LEU A 452 -3.18 8.70 -23.64
N GLU A 453 -4.03 9.14 -24.55
CA GLU A 453 -4.36 8.40 -25.77
C GLU A 453 -3.10 7.94 -26.53
N GLY A 454 -3.12 6.68 -26.98
CA GLY A 454 -1.98 6.06 -27.66
C GLY A 454 -0.85 5.60 -26.74
N GLY A 455 -1.09 5.47 -25.42
CA GLY A 455 -0.09 4.97 -24.47
C GLY A 455 1.00 5.98 -24.17
N LYS A 456 0.67 7.28 -24.26
CA LYS A 456 1.59 8.38 -24.00
C LYS A 456 1.53 8.80 -22.54
N TYR A 457 2.64 9.31 -22.02
CA TYR A 457 2.73 9.77 -20.64
C TYR A 457 3.66 10.98 -20.54
N ALA A 458 3.13 12.09 -20.03
CA ALA A 458 3.90 13.31 -19.80
C ALA A 458 4.55 13.25 -18.42
N LEU A 459 5.81 12.81 -18.35
CA LEU A 459 6.56 12.78 -17.11
C LEU A 459 7.09 14.19 -16.80
N ASN A 460 6.69 14.72 -15.65
CA ASN A 460 7.40 15.81 -14.98
C ASN A 460 7.96 15.26 -13.68
N TYR A 461 9.29 15.26 -13.54
CA TYR A 461 9.98 14.63 -12.42
C TYR A 461 9.59 15.23 -11.06
N HIS A 462 9.49 16.55 -10.95
CA HIS A 462 9.16 17.21 -9.69
C HIS A 462 7.73 16.91 -9.26
N GLU A 463 6.78 17.01 -10.20
CA GLU A 463 5.37 16.68 -9.98
C GLU A 463 5.19 15.21 -9.60
N PHE A 464 5.86 14.30 -10.30
CA PHE A 464 5.86 12.86 -10.00
C PHE A 464 6.34 12.57 -8.57
N MET A 465 7.49 13.13 -8.18
CA MET A 465 8.09 12.91 -6.85
C MET A 465 7.25 13.53 -5.73
N GLN A 466 6.72 14.74 -5.94
CA GLN A 466 5.87 15.42 -4.96
C GLN A 466 4.56 14.66 -4.76
N ARG A 467 3.85 14.33 -5.85
CA ARG A 467 2.55 13.66 -5.83
C ARG A 467 2.64 12.28 -5.16
N LEU A 468 3.60 11.46 -5.56
CA LEU A 468 3.76 10.11 -4.99
C LEU A 468 4.33 10.14 -3.57
N GLY A 469 5.16 11.13 -3.25
CA GLY A 469 5.59 11.40 -1.88
C GLY A 469 4.42 11.72 -0.95
N HIS A 470 3.51 12.61 -1.39
CA HIS A 470 2.29 12.94 -0.66
C HIS A 470 1.38 11.72 -0.51
N PHE A 471 1.11 11.02 -1.62
CA PHE A 471 0.29 9.80 -1.63
C PHE A 471 0.81 8.75 -0.63
N THR A 472 2.12 8.52 -0.61
CA THR A 472 2.75 7.54 0.28
C THR A 472 2.71 7.96 1.76
N ARG A 473 2.86 9.26 2.07
CA ARG A 473 2.92 9.75 3.46
C ARG A 473 1.56 10.05 4.07
N ARG A 474 0.54 10.35 3.26
CA ARG A 474 -0.78 10.78 3.73
C ARG A 474 -1.86 9.80 3.32
N THR A 475 -1.99 9.51 2.04
CA THR A 475 -3.10 8.69 1.50
C THR A 475 -2.98 7.21 1.87
N VAL A 476 -1.78 6.62 1.75
CA VAL A 476 -1.57 5.19 2.06
C VAL A 476 -1.84 4.87 3.54
N PRO A 477 -1.28 5.60 4.54
CA PRO A 477 -1.61 5.36 5.93
C PRO A 477 -3.11 5.56 6.25
N MET A 478 -3.74 6.55 5.61
CA MET A 478 -5.17 6.80 5.76
C MET A 478 -6.01 5.63 5.22
N PHE A 479 -5.61 5.02 4.09
CA PHE A 479 -6.24 3.82 3.53
C PHE A 479 -6.06 2.59 4.41
N GLU A 480 -4.87 2.39 4.97
CA GLU A 480 -4.60 1.30 5.92
C GLU A 480 -5.41 1.49 7.21
N GLN A 481 -5.51 2.72 7.72
CA GLN A 481 -6.36 3.07 8.85
C GLN A 481 -7.83 2.80 8.54
N TYR A 482 -8.32 3.22 7.38
CA TYR A 482 -9.69 2.98 6.93
C TYR A 482 -10.05 1.50 7.00
N HIS A 483 -9.25 0.62 6.38
CA HIS A 483 -9.50 -0.81 6.39
C HIS A 483 -9.45 -1.43 7.78
N ARG A 484 -8.49 -1.00 8.62
CA ARG A 484 -8.37 -1.48 10.00
C ARG A 484 -9.56 -1.10 10.85
N VAL A 485 -9.95 0.18 10.86
CA VAL A 485 -11.09 0.70 11.63
C VAL A 485 -12.39 0.07 11.14
N LYS A 486 -12.59 -0.01 9.83
CA LYS A 486 -13.75 -0.66 9.22
C LYS A 486 -13.89 -2.13 9.64
N SER A 487 -12.80 -2.90 9.58
CA SER A 487 -12.81 -4.30 10.02
C SER A 487 -13.18 -4.41 11.50
N GLN A 488 -12.55 -3.59 12.34
CA GLN A 488 -12.81 -3.57 13.78
C GLN A 488 -14.28 -3.28 14.09
N LEU A 489 -14.87 -2.27 13.45
CA LEU A 489 -16.27 -1.90 13.66
C LEU A 489 -17.24 -3.01 13.22
N VAL A 490 -16.95 -3.71 12.12
CA VAL A 490 -17.74 -4.87 11.67
C VAL A 490 -17.63 -6.01 12.68
N ASP A 491 -16.43 -6.29 13.19
CA ASP A 491 -16.19 -7.37 14.15
C ASP A 491 -16.86 -7.08 15.51
N ASP A 492 -16.81 -5.83 15.97
CA ASP A 492 -17.48 -5.37 17.19
C ASP A 492 -19.00 -5.47 17.06
N ALA A 493 -19.56 -5.01 15.93
CA ALA A 493 -20.98 -5.12 15.66
C ALA A 493 -21.44 -6.58 15.52
N ARG A 494 -20.65 -7.44 14.83
CA ARG A 494 -20.91 -8.89 14.74
C ARG A 494 -20.99 -9.53 16.13
N SER A 495 -20.08 -9.14 17.03
CA SER A 495 -20.02 -9.65 18.40
C SER A 495 -21.18 -9.14 19.25
N ALA A 496 -21.53 -7.86 19.14
CA ALA A 496 -22.65 -7.25 19.85
C ALA A 496 -24.00 -7.86 19.44
N MET A 497 -24.19 -8.12 18.14
CA MET A 497 -25.37 -8.79 17.60
C MET A 497 -25.39 -10.30 17.84
N LYS A 498 -24.29 -10.89 18.32
CA LYS A 498 -24.15 -12.33 18.57
C LYS A 498 -24.55 -13.19 17.37
N LEU A 499 -24.14 -12.79 16.16
CA LEU A 499 -24.57 -13.47 14.92
C LEU A 499 -24.28 -14.97 14.91
N SER A 500 -23.25 -15.42 15.64
CA SER A 500 -22.92 -16.84 15.82
C SER A 500 -23.97 -17.65 16.59
N GLU A 501 -24.80 -17.02 17.43
CA GLU A 501 -25.93 -17.68 18.11
C GLU A 501 -27.09 -17.97 17.13
N PHE A 502 -27.21 -17.18 16.07
CA PHE A 502 -28.22 -17.35 15.02
C PHE A 502 -27.78 -18.30 13.90
N GLN A 503 -26.52 -18.75 13.90
CA GLN A 503 -26.05 -19.74 12.94
C GLN A 503 -26.63 -21.12 13.28
N PRO A 504 -27.37 -21.75 12.35
CA PRO A 504 -27.99 -23.04 12.61
C PRO A 504 -26.89 -24.09 12.83
N ARG A 505 -26.97 -24.80 13.97
CA ARG A 505 -26.11 -25.95 14.27
C ARG A 505 -26.85 -27.23 13.92
N VAL A 506 -26.24 -28.06 13.06
CA VAL A 506 -26.80 -29.38 12.74
C VAL A 506 -26.72 -30.26 13.99
N LEU A 507 -27.87 -30.67 14.50
CA LEU A 507 -27.95 -31.64 15.60
C LEU A 507 -27.60 -33.02 15.05
N SER A 508 -26.41 -33.53 15.41
CA SER A 508 -25.94 -34.86 14.96
C SER A 508 -26.83 -36.03 15.41
N THR A 509 -27.66 -35.83 16.43
CA THR A 509 -28.59 -36.83 16.98
C THR A 509 -30.00 -36.73 16.41
N PHE A 510 -30.30 -35.71 15.62
CA PHE A 510 -31.64 -35.54 15.06
C PHE A 510 -31.86 -36.53 13.92
N VAL A 511 -32.91 -37.35 14.03
CA VAL A 511 -33.36 -38.27 12.99
C VAL A 511 -34.83 -38.00 12.72
N ARG A 512 -35.12 -37.59 11.50
CA ARG A 512 -36.47 -37.35 10.99
C ARG A 512 -37.28 -38.65 11.05
N ASN A 513 -38.52 -38.59 11.52
CA ASN A 513 -39.41 -39.74 11.64
C ASN A 513 -40.84 -39.37 11.25
N LYS A 514 -41.71 -40.37 11.06
CA LYS A 514 -43.10 -40.16 10.60
C LYS A 514 -43.89 -39.17 11.45
N LEU A 515 -43.65 -39.13 12.76
CA LEU A 515 -44.33 -38.18 13.64
C LEU A 515 -43.91 -36.74 13.34
N ILE A 516 -42.63 -36.52 13.06
CA ILE A 516 -42.11 -35.20 12.65
C ILE A 516 -42.73 -34.79 11.31
N ASP A 517 -42.83 -35.71 10.36
CA ASP A 517 -43.26 -35.41 8.99
C ASP A 517 -44.76 -35.22 8.81
N GLU A 518 -45.54 -36.10 9.42
CA GLU A 518 -46.98 -36.13 9.22
C GLU A 518 -47.73 -35.23 10.22
N VAL A 519 -47.09 -34.87 11.34
CA VAL A 519 -47.74 -34.12 12.43
C VAL A 519 -47.03 -32.81 12.75
N TYR A 520 -45.74 -32.83 13.13
CA TYR A 520 -45.07 -31.62 13.61
C TYR A 520 -44.76 -30.60 12.51
N LEU A 521 -44.17 -31.02 11.38
CA LEU A 521 -43.86 -30.10 10.28
C LEU A 521 -45.10 -29.43 9.70
N PRO A 522 -46.25 -30.11 9.49
CA PRO A 522 -47.49 -29.45 9.09
C PRO A 522 -47.99 -28.42 10.11
N LEU A 523 -47.93 -28.72 11.42
CA LEU A 523 -48.33 -27.78 12.47
C LEU A 523 -47.42 -26.54 12.52
N VAL A 524 -46.11 -26.73 12.36
CA VAL A 524 -45.14 -25.63 12.27
C VAL A 524 -45.38 -24.83 10.99
N GLY A 525 -45.62 -25.50 9.87
CA GLY A 525 -45.95 -24.89 8.58
C GLY A 525 -47.21 -24.02 8.64
N ASP A 526 -48.29 -24.51 9.26
CA ASP A 526 -49.53 -23.73 9.45
C ASP A 526 -49.31 -22.47 10.29
N ASN A 527 -48.39 -22.50 11.26
CA ASN A 527 -48.06 -21.35 12.10
C ASN A 527 -47.16 -20.36 11.34
N LEU A 528 -46.08 -20.84 10.70
CA LEU A 528 -45.20 -20.02 9.89
C LEU A 528 -45.95 -19.36 8.73
N ALA A 529 -46.84 -20.07 8.05
CA ALA A 529 -47.67 -19.52 6.98
C ALA A 529 -48.49 -18.30 7.43
N LYS A 530 -48.96 -18.29 8.69
CA LYS A 530 -49.68 -17.15 9.26
C LYS A 530 -48.75 -15.98 9.63
N GLN A 531 -47.51 -16.26 10.01
CA GLN A 531 -46.57 -15.25 10.49
C GLN A 531 -45.78 -14.57 9.37
N ILE A 532 -45.25 -15.36 8.43
CA ILE A 532 -44.31 -14.90 7.39
C ILE A 532 -44.83 -15.09 5.96
N GLY A 533 -46.04 -15.64 5.81
CA GLY A 533 -46.63 -15.92 4.49
C GLY A 533 -46.10 -17.22 3.87
N THR A 534 -46.56 -17.51 2.65
CA THR A 534 -46.13 -18.67 1.86
C THR A 534 -45.70 -18.25 0.47
N ALA A 535 -44.78 -19.00 -0.13
CA ALA A 535 -44.27 -18.81 -1.49
C ALA A 535 -45.35 -19.03 -2.55
#